data_AF-A0A953DVH8-F1
#
_entry.id   AF-A0A953DVH8-F1
#
_cell.length_a   1.000
_cell.length_b   1.000
_cell.length_c   1.000
_cell.angle_alpha   90.00
_cell.angle_beta   90.00
_cell.angle_gamma   90.00
#
_symmetry.space_group_name_H-M   'P 1'
#
loop_
_entity.id
_entity.type
_entity.pdbx_description
1 polymer ?
#
loop_
_entity_poly.entity_id
_entity_poly.type
_entity_poly.pdbx_seq_one_letter_code
_entity_poly.pdbx_strand_id
1 'polypeptide(L)' 'MRKVNLKDVPEQERKSPRGKFWRFSKNVSIALGREPGSLDLSKRHPFDLALVRIPRGKSLCPY' A
#
# COMPACT_ATOMS: atom_id res chain seq x y z
N MET A 1 -8.15 -8.48 18.05
CA MET A 1 -6.92 -8.01 17.36
C MET A 1 -6.71 -8.86 16.11
N ARG A 2 -6.84 -8.29 14.91
CA ARG A 2 -6.63 -9.03 13.65
C ARG A 2 -5.12 -9.13 13.37
N LYS A 3 -4.58 -10.35 13.36
CA LYS A 3 -3.17 -10.62 12.99
C LYS A 3 -3.14 -11.07 11.53
N VAL A 4 -2.22 -10.53 10.74
CA VAL A 4 -2.09 -10.82 9.30
C VAL A 4 -0.62 -11.06 8.98
N ASN A 5 -0.32 -12.10 8.20
CA ASN A 5 1.03 -12.37 7.70
C ASN A 5 1.27 -11.56 6.42
N LEU A 6 2.43 -10.91 6.30
CA LEU A 6 2.80 -10.14 5.11
C LEU A 6 2.90 -10.99 3.83
N LYS A 7 3.08 -12.31 3.96
CA LYS A 7 3.07 -13.24 2.82
C LYS A 7 1.69 -13.31 2.16
N ASP A 8 0.62 -13.20 2.95
CA ASP A 8 -0.76 -13.34 2.47
C ASP A 8 -1.33 -12.01 1.95
N VAL A 9 -0.62 -10.90 2.15
CA VAL A 9 -1.04 -9.60 1.63
C VAL A 9 -0.65 -9.50 0.15
N PRO A 10 -1.62 -9.25 -0.75
CA PRO A 10 -1.36 -9.17 -2.18
C PRO A 10 -0.46 -7.98 -2.50
N GLU A 11 0.49 -8.21 -3.40
CA GLU A 11 1.36 -7.17 -3.94
C GLU A 11 0.70 -6.51 -5.15
N GLN A 12 0.60 -5.19 -5.13
CA GLN A 12 0.09 -4.39 -6.23
C GLN A 12 1.24 -3.70 -6.93
N GLU A 13 1.37 -3.92 -8.24
CA GLU A 13 2.34 -3.23 -9.08
C GLU A 13 1.73 -1.94 -9.64
N ARG A 14 2.48 -0.84 -9.57
CA ARG A 14 2.14 0.41 -10.26
C ARG A 14 3.35 0.92 -11.01
N LYS A 15 3.16 1.15 -12.31
CA LYS A 15 4.18 1.65 -13.23
C LYS A 15 3.63 2.81 -14.04
N SER A 16 4.43 3.86 -14.22
CA SER A 16 4.04 4.97 -15.11
C SER A 16 4.27 4.58 -16.58
N PRO A 17 3.54 5.20 -17.54
CA PRO A 17 3.71 4.90 -18.96
C PRO A 17 5.15 5.06 -19.46
N ARG A 18 5.87 6.08 -18.98
CA ARG A 18 7.30 6.31 -19.32
C ARG A 18 8.28 5.48 -18.48
N GLY A 19 7.79 4.67 -17.54
CA GLY A 19 8.62 3.76 -16.71
C GLY A 19 9.59 4.43 -15.73
N LYS A 20 9.52 5.76 -15.53
CA LYS A 20 10.28 6.49 -14.50
C LYS A 20 9.82 6.12 -13.09
N PHE A 21 8.51 5.99 -12.91
CA PHE A 21 7.90 5.64 -11.64
C PHE A 21 7.50 4.19 -11.67
N TRP A 22 7.98 3.42 -10.70
CA TRP A 22 7.68 2.01 -10.60
C TRP A 22 7.78 1.56 -9.16
N ARG A 23 6.72 0.95 -8.66
CA ARG A 23 6.66 0.43 -7.30
C ARG A 23 5.83 -0.84 -7.23
N PHE A 24 6.15 -1.61 -6.20
CA PHE A 24 5.32 -2.69 -5.71
C PHE A 24 4.86 -2.31 -4.30
N SER A 25 3.58 -2.46 -4.01
CA SER A 25 2.99 -2.06 -2.73
C SER A 25 2.08 -3.13 -2.15
N LYS A 26 2.23 -3.42 -0.85
CA LYS A 26 1.31 -4.24 -0.06
C LYS A 26 0.58 -3.35 0.93
N ASN A 27 -0.74 -3.25 0.81
CA ASN A 27 -1.58 -2.38 1.65
C ASN A 27 -1.91 -3.05 2.99
N VAL A 28 -1.06 -2.83 4.00
CA VAL A 28 -1.17 -3.48 5.31
C VAL A 28 -2.39 -3.00 6.07
N SER A 29 -2.70 -1.69 6.07
CA SER A 29 -3.90 -1.18 6.73
C SER A 29 -5.19 -1.83 6.22
N ILE A 30 -5.32 -1.99 4.90
CA ILE A 30 -6.48 -2.65 4.28
C ILE A 30 -6.55 -4.10 4.73
N ALA A 31 -5.42 -4.83 4.71
CA ALA A 31 -5.37 -6.21 5.18
C ALA A 31 -5.74 -6.36 6.67
N LEU A 32 -5.39 -5.37 7.49
CA LEU A 32 -5.73 -5.30 8.91
C LEU A 32 -7.20 -4.91 9.18
N GLY A 33 -7.97 -4.57 8.14
CA GLY A 33 -9.41 -4.30 8.25
C GLY A 33 -9.83 -2.85 8.01
N ARG A 34 -8.93 -1.97 7.58
CA ARG A 34 -9.32 -0.61 7.17
C ARG A 34 -10.26 -0.66 5.97
N GLU A 35 -11.32 0.16 6.03
CA GLU A 35 -12.18 0.46 4.88
C GLU A 35 -11.66 1.74 4.16
N PRO A 36 -10.98 1.63 3.00
CA PRO A 36 -10.26 2.76 2.39
C PRO A 36 -11.16 3.92 1.94
N GLY A 37 -12.43 3.65 1.60
CA GLY A 37 -13.40 4.68 1.21
C GLY A 37 -14.27 5.20 2.35
N SER A 38 -14.13 4.67 3.56
CA SER A 38 -15.02 5.04 4.67
C SER A 38 -14.61 6.38 5.29
N LEU A 39 -15.61 7.26 5.49
CA LEU A 39 -15.43 8.50 6.22
C LEU A 39 -15.71 8.35 7.72
N ASP A 40 -16.19 7.18 8.16
CA ASP A 40 -16.46 6.89 9.56
C ASP A 40 -15.16 6.80 10.36
N LEU A 41 -15.05 7.60 11.42
CA LEU A 41 -13.87 7.62 12.29
C LEU A 41 -13.61 6.28 12.98
N SER A 42 -14.65 5.50 13.28
CA SER A 42 -14.53 4.20 13.94
C SER A 42 -13.90 3.12 13.04
N LYS A 43 -14.00 3.31 11.72
CA LYS A 43 -13.49 2.40 10.69
C LYS A 43 -12.13 2.80 10.13
N ARG A 44 -11.61 3.95 10.58
CA ARG A 44 -10.28 4.45 10.20
C ARG A 44 -9.23 3.90 11.14
N HIS A 45 -8.03 3.73 10.60
CA HIS A 45 -6.85 3.56 11.42
C HIS A 45 -6.26 4.93 11.77
N PRO A 46 -5.56 5.07 12.89
CA PRO A 46 -4.89 6.33 13.27
C PRO A 46 -3.86 6.79 12.23
N PHE A 47 -3.33 5.85 11.44
CA PHE A 47 -2.46 6.10 10.31
C PHE A 47 -2.57 4.97 9.28
N ASP A 48 -2.12 5.23 8.06
CA ASP A 48 -2.03 4.22 7.02
C ASP A 48 -0.65 3.61 6.91
N LEU A 49 -0.60 2.28 6.78
CA LEU A 49 0.61 1.51 6.66
C LEU A 49 0.60 0.69 5.36
N ALA A 50 1.68 0.79 4.61
CA ALA A 50 1.95 -0.04 3.44
C ALA A 50 3.43 -0.42 3.40
N LEU A 51 3.72 -1.63 2.92
CA LEU A 51 5.07 -2.03 2.57
C LEU A 51 5.29 -1.70 1.09
N VAL A 52 6.35 -0.95 0.79
CA VAL A 52 6.64 -0.48 -0.57
C VAL A 52 8.06 -0.86 -0.97
N ARG A 53 8.19 -1.41 -2.18
CA ARG A 53 9.47 -1.76 -2.80
C ARG A 53 9.61 -1.03 -4.13
N ILE A 54 10.74 -0.36 -4.30
CA ILE A 54 11.07 0.42 -5.50
C ILE A 54 12.24 -0.28 -6.20
N PRO A 55 12.11 -0.64 -7.50
CA PRO A 55 13.21 -1.22 -8.24
C PRO A 55 14.39 -0.24 -8.38
N ARG A 56 15.60 -0.79 -8.53
CA ARG A 56 16.82 0.01 -8.72
C ARG A 56 16.66 0.97 -9.90
N GLY A 57 17.06 2.24 -9.68
CA GLY A 57 16.99 3.28 -10.71
C GLY A 57 15.58 3.79 -11.01
N LYS A 58 14.58 3.46 -10.17
CA LYS A 58 13.21 3.96 -10.29
C LYS A 58 12.88 4.90 -9.14
N SER A 59 11.87 5.72 -9.34
CA SER A 59 11.34 6.64 -8.33
C SER A 59 9.95 6.19 -7.87
N LEU A 60 9.57 6.51 -6.63
CA LEU A 60 8.29 6.14 -6.06
C LEU A 60 7.11 6.87 -6.70
N CYS A 61 7.22 8.19 -6.77
CA CYS A 61 6.17 9.10 -7.23
C CYS A 61 6.80 10.39 -7.78
N PRO A 62 6.04 11.14 -8.61
CA PRO A 62 6.50 12.39 -9.20
C PRO A 62 6.58 13.59 -8.24
N TYR A 63 5.98 13.49 -7.04
CA TYR A 63 5.88 14.54 -6.04
C TYR A 63 6.25 13.99 -4.67
#